data_AF-A0A7U7C4T8-F1
#
_entry.id   AF-A0A7U7C4T8-F1
#
_cell.length_a   1.000
_cell.length_b   1.000
_cell.length_c   1.000
_cell.angle_alpha   90.00
_cell.angle_beta   90.00
_cell.angle_gamma   90.00
#
_symmetry.space_group_name_H-M   'P 1'
#
loop_
_entity.id
_entity.type
_entity.pdbx_description
1 polymer ?
#
loop_
_entity_poly.entity_id
_entity_poly.type
_entity_poly.pdbx_seq_one_letter_code
_entity_poly.pdbx_strand_id
1 'polypeptide(L)'
;MKDAEWIAQLGRCGLIEQSYIPNPEVMQLRLLTGRLRSYKQRQTQIKNKIHNLLQRTNIKLTSYLSIIFSKTGQSLLMLFINGELIDYDNVTACIHKHVKASPKNLMEAMNGKLSLEDRFLLDQSLERISILSKTHE
;
A
#
# COMPACT_ATOMS: atom_id res chain seq x y z
N MET A 1 -29.15 22.94 12.16
CA MET A 1 -29.44 23.97 11.15
C MET A 1 -28.95 25.38 11.53
N LYS A 2 -28.75 25.70 12.82
CA LYS A 2 -28.32 27.05 13.26
C LYS A 2 -26.97 27.54 12.70
N ASP A 3 -26.00 26.65 12.48
CA ASP A 3 -24.66 27.07 12.02
C ASP A 3 -24.66 27.63 10.59
N ALA A 4 -25.44 27.04 9.70
CA ALA A 4 -25.55 27.50 8.31
C ALA A 4 -26.22 28.88 8.22
N GLU A 5 -27.26 29.11 9.03
CA GLU A 5 -27.94 30.41 9.13
C GLU A 5 -27.00 31.49 9.66
N TRP A 6 -26.22 31.17 10.70
CA TRP A 6 -25.26 32.09 11.28
C TRP A 6 -24.13 32.46 10.31
N ILE A 7 -23.54 31.47 9.61
CA ILE A 7 -22.52 31.72 8.58
C ILE A 7 -23.08 32.59 7.44
N ALA A 8 -24.33 32.35 7.00
CA ALA A 8 -24.96 33.17 5.98
C ALA A 8 -25.18 34.62 6.46
N GLN A 9 -25.56 34.81 7.72
CA GLN A 9 -25.73 36.14 8.30
C GLN A 9 -24.40 36.89 8.42
N LEU A 10 -23.33 36.22 8.87
CA LEU A 10 -21.97 36.77 8.88
C LEU A 10 -21.50 37.16 7.47
N GLY A 11 -21.81 36.33 6.46
CA GLY A 11 -21.52 36.62 5.05
C GLY A 11 -22.26 37.86 4.53
N ARG A 12 -23.55 38.03 4.87
CA ARG A 12 -24.33 39.24 4.48
C ARG A 12 -23.80 40.51 5.13
N CYS A 13 -23.32 40.42 6.37
CA CYS A 13 -22.74 41.56 7.08
C CYS A 13 -21.31 41.88 6.65
N GLY A 14 -20.74 41.16 5.68
CA GLY A 14 -19.36 41.37 5.21
C GLY A 14 -18.30 40.95 6.23
N LEU A 15 -18.67 40.18 7.26
CA LEU A 15 -17.78 39.70 8.31
C LEU A 15 -16.99 38.44 7.88
N ILE A 16 -17.25 37.91 6.68
CA ILE A 16 -16.55 36.77 6.10
C ILE A 16 -15.97 37.22 4.76
N GLU A 17 -14.66 37.04 4.59
CA GLU A 17 -14.01 37.23 3.30
C GLU A 17 -14.53 36.22 2.27
N GLN A 18 -14.65 36.67 1.01
CA GLN A 18 -14.98 35.75 -0.08
C GLN A 18 -13.93 34.64 -0.16
N SER A 19 -14.41 33.42 -0.43
CA SER A 19 -13.50 32.28 -0.63
C SER A 19 -12.56 32.57 -1.80
N TYR A 20 -11.27 32.31 -1.59
CA TYR A 20 -10.28 32.41 -2.66
C TYR A 20 -10.63 31.49 -3.83
N ILE A 21 -10.83 32.07 -5.02
CA ILE A 21 -11.00 31.34 -6.28
C ILE A 21 -9.67 31.44 -7.04
N PRO A 22 -8.90 30.34 -7.16
CA PRO A 22 -7.65 30.36 -7.89
C PRO A 22 -7.88 30.58 -9.38
N ASN A 23 -6.86 31.07 -10.07
CA ASN A 23 -6.87 31.09 -11.53
C ASN A 23 -6.89 29.64 -12.10
N PRO A 24 -7.24 29.46 -13.38
CA PRO A 24 -7.38 28.13 -13.98
C PRO A 24 -6.12 27.25 -13.87
N GLU A 25 -4.93 27.85 -14.00
CA GLU A 25 -3.64 27.15 -13.91
C GLU A 25 -3.42 26.53 -12.52
N VAL A 26 -3.68 27.29 -11.45
CA VAL A 26 -3.56 26.80 -10.07
C VAL A 26 -4.62 25.72 -9.79
N MET A 27 -5.82 25.84 -10.34
CA MET A 27 -6.86 24.81 -10.22
C MET A 27 -6.44 23.49 -10.86
N GLN A 28 -5.85 23.54 -12.07
CA GLN A 28 -5.33 22.35 -12.76
C GLN A 28 -4.22 21.67 -11.96
N LEU A 29 -3.26 22.44 -11.45
CA LEU A 29 -2.19 21.91 -10.58
C LEU A 29 -2.76 21.28 -9.30
N ARG A 30 -3.75 21.90 -8.67
CA ARG A 30 -4.41 21.38 -7.46
C ARG A 30 -5.15 20.07 -7.74
N LEU A 31 -5.81 19.95 -8.90
CA LEU A 31 -6.46 18.72 -9.33
C LEU A 31 -5.45 17.58 -9.47
N LEU A 32 -4.35 17.83 -10.19
CA LEU A 32 -3.30 16.82 -10.43
C LEU A 32 -2.60 16.42 -9.12
N THR A 33 -2.18 17.37 -8.30
CA THR A 33 -1.52 17.09 -7.01
C THR A 33 -2.46 16.42 -6.01
N GLY A 34 -3.75 16.80 -5.99
CA GLY A 34 -4.78 16.13 -5.22
C GLY A 34 -4.98 14.68 -5.66
N ARG A 35 -4.97 14.43 -6.97
CA ARG A 35 -5.06 13.07 -7.52
C ARG A 35 -3.84 12.22 -7.15
N LEU A 36 -2.64 12.77 -7.28
CA LEU A 36 -1.39 12.12 -6.85
C LEU A 36 -1.43 11.74 -5.36
N ARG A 37 -1.90 12.65 -4.50
CA ARG A 37 -2.08 12.37 -3.06
C ARG A 37 -3.05 11.21 -2.84
N SER A 38 -4.17 11.19 -3.55
CA SER A 38 -5.15 10.10 -3.47
C SER A 38 -4.55 8.74 -3.87
N TYR A 39 -3.74 8.69 -4.92
CA TYR A 39 -3.07 7.46 -5.34
C TYR A 39 -2.08 6.95 -4.29
N LYS A 40 -1.25 7.83 -3.72
CA LYS A 40 -0.34 7.46 -2.62
C LYS A 40 -1.11 6.92 -1.41
N GLN A 41 -2.21 7.55 -1.03
CA GLN A 41 -3.04 7.09 0.08
C GLN A 41 -3.63 5.69 -0.18
N ARG A 42 -4.15 5.45 -1.39
CA ARG A 42 -4.65 4.12 -1.81
C ARG A 42 -3.55 3.07 -1.79
N GLN A 43 -2.35 3.42 -2.28
CA GLN A 43 -1.20 2.52 -2.25
C GLN A 43 -0.86 2.10 -0.81
N THR A 44 -0.83 3.04 0.14
CA THR A 44 -0.61 2.75 1.57
C THR A 44 -1.72 1.86 2.14
N GLN A 45 -2.99 2.13 1.81
CA GLN A 45 -4.11 1.28 2.26
C GLN A 45 -3.98 -0.16 1.77
N ILE A 46 -3.59 -0.37 0.51
CA ILE A 46 -3.41 -1.73 -0.04
C ILE A 46 -2.20 -2.41 0.60
N LYS A 47 -1.09 -1.70 0.80
CA LYS A 47 0.08 -2.23 1.53
C LYS A 47 -0.31 -2.69 2.94
N ASN A 48 -1.11 -1.90 3.66
CA ASN A 48 -1.60 -2.27 4.99
C ASN A 48 -2.52 -3.50 4.96
N LYS A 49 -3.34 -3.67 3.91
CA LYS A 49 -4.14 -4.89 3.74
C LYS A 49 -3.25 -6.13 3.60
N ILE A 50 -2.16 -6.04 2.85
CA ILE A 50 -1.18 -7.13 2.72
C ILE A 50 -0.53 -7.41 4.08
N HIS A 51 -0.10 -6.38 4.83
CA HIS A 51 0.45 -6.58 6.18
C HIS A 51 -0.54 -7.29 7.11
N ASN A 52 -1.80 -6.88 7.12
CA ASN A 52 -2.85 -7.51 7.93
C ASN A 52 -3.12 -8.96 7.52
N LEU A 53 -3.10 -9.24 6.21
CA LEU A 53 -3.25 -10.59 5.68
C LEU A 53 -2.12 -11.49 6.17
N LEU A 54 -0.87 -11.06 6.01
CA LEU A 54 0.30 -11.82 6.48
C LEU A 54 0.24 -12.08 7.99
N GLN A 55 -0.19 -11.09 8.78
CA GLN A 55 -0.33 -11.25 10.23
C GLN A 55 -1.45 -12.25 10.58
N ARG A 56 -2.60 -12.20 9.90
CA ARG A 56 -3.71 -13.14 10.10
C ARG A 56 -3.32 -14.58 9.78
N THR A 57 -2.46 -14.78 8.78
CA THR A 57 -2.00 -16.10 8.31
C THR A 57 -0.76 -16.60 9.05
N ASN A 58 -0.34 -15.90 10.11
CA ASN A 58 0.85 -16.18 10.92
C ASN A 58 2.19 -16.12 10.14
N ILE A 59 2.28 -15.30 9.10
CA ILE A 59 3.51 -15.06 8.33
C ILE A 59 4.22 -13.83 8.89
N LYS A 60 5.45 -14.01 9.38
CA LYS A 60 6.22 -12.98 10.10
C LYS A 60 7.38 -12.38 9.28
N LEU A 61 7.17 -12.19 7.97
CA LEU A 61 8.17 -11.59 7.09
C LEU A 61 8.60 -10.17 7.51
N THR A 62 7.69 -9.41 8.15
CA THR A 62 7.97 -8.05 8.68
C THR A 62 9.06 -8.02 9.74
N SER A 63 9.31 -9.14 10.43
CA SER A 63 10.34 -9.22 11.48
C SER A 63 11.75 -9.33 10.91
N TYR A 64 11.90 -9.82 9.67
CA TYR A 64 13.19 -10.08 9.04
C TYR A 64 13.48 -9.18 7.83
N LEU A 65 12.44 -8.66 7.18
CA LEU A 65 12.55 -7.75 6.06
C LEU A 65 12.07 -6.36 6.44
N SER A 66 12.99 -5.38 6.38
CA SER A 66 12.65 -3.96 6.59
C SER A 66 11.69 -3.44 5.50
N ILE A 67 11.73 -4.01 4.30
CA ILE A 67 10.90 -3.59 3.16
C ILE A 67 10.32 -4.82 2.47
N ILE A 68 9.05 -5.13 2.74
CA ILE A 68 8.33 -6.27 2.14
C ILE A 68 8.04 -6.07 0.66
N PHE A 69 7.80 -4.84 0.21
CA PHE A 69 7.49 -4.56 -1.20
C PHE A 69 8.72 -4.34 -2.07
N SER A 70 9.92 -4.71 -1.57
CA SER A 70 11.16 -4.73 -2.34
C SER A 70 11.16 -5.90 -3.32
N LYS A 71 12.14 -5.96 -4.24
CA LYS A 71 12.26 -7.08 -5.19
C LYS A 71 12.26 -8.44 -4.49
N THR A 72 13.01 -8.58 -3.39
CA THR A 72 13.09 -9.84 -2.64
C THR A 72 11.77 -10.20 -1.99
N GLY A 73 11.13 -9.25 -1.30
CA GLY A 73 9.86 -9.52 -0.65
C GLY A 73 8.73 -9.77 -1.65
N GLN A 74 8.72 -9.11 -2.82
CA GLN A 74 7.80 -9.44 -3.91
C GLN A 74 8.03 -10.85 -4.45
N SER A 75 9.28 -11.26 -4.67
CA SER A 75 9.60 -12.63 -5.08
C SER A 75 9.10 -13.67 -4.06
N LEU A 76 9.32 -13.43 -2.77
CA LEU A 76 8.81 -14.31 -1.70
C LEU A 76 7.28 -14.34 -1.65
N LEU A 77 6.62 -13.20 -1.90
CA LEU A 77 5.16 -13.14 -1.99
C LEU A 77 4.62 -13.88 -3.23
N MET A 78 5.37 -13.88 -4.34
CA MET A 78 5.01 -14.65 -5.53
C MET A 78 5.07 -16.16 -5.31
N LEU A 79 6.04 -16.66 -4.52
CA LEU A 79 6.06 -18.08 -4.12
C LEU A 79 4.74 -18.51 -3.48
N PHE A 80 4.17 -17.65 -2.63
CA PHE A 80 2.88 -17.91 -1.99
C PHE A 80 1.72 -17.92 -2.99
N ILE A 81 1.71 -17.01 -3.97
CA ILE A 81 0.65 -16.92 -4.99
C ILE A 81 0.68 -18.16 -5.89
N ASN A 82 1.86 -18.50 -6.40
CA ASN A 82 2.08 -19.64 -7.29
C ASN A 82 1.83 -20.99 -6.59
N GLY A 83 1.86 -21.00 -5.25
CA GLY A 83 1.73 -22.22 -4.47
C GLY A 83 2.96 -23.12 -4.54
N GLU A 84 4.12 -22.53 -4.81
CA GLU A 84 5.40 -23.23 -4.85
C GLU A 84 5.77 -23.73 -3.45
N LEU A 85 6.56 -24.81 -3.41
CA LEU A 85 7.08 -25.34 -2.16
C LEU A 85 8.05 -24.34 -1.53
N ILE A 86 7.87 -24.08 -0.25
CA ILE A 86 8.72 -23.16 0.53
C ILE A 86 9.94 -23.96 1.01
N ASP A 87 10.80 -24.29 0.06
CA ASP A 87 12.03 -25.04 0.28
C ASP A 87 13.24 -24.10 0.32
N TYR A 88 14.35 -24.59 0.87
CA TYR A 88 15.58 -23.81 1.03
C TYR A 88 16.09 -23.24 -0.31
N ASP A 89 16.02 -24.02 -1.38
CA ASP A 89 16.50 -23.62 -2.71
C ASP A 89 15.62 -22.51 -3.32
N ASN A 90 14.30 -22.62 -3.19
CA ASN A 90 13.37 -21.60 -3.71
C ASN A 90 13.48 -20.29 -2.93
N VAL A 91 13.62 -20.36 -1.60
CA VAL A 91 13.79 -19.17 -0.76
C VAL A 91 15.16 -18.52 -1.01
N THR A 92 16.23 -19.29 -1.15
CA THR A 92 17.57 -18.75 -1.47
C THR A 92 17.62 -18.09 -2.84
N ALA A 93 16.95 -18.65 -3.85
CA ALA A 93 16.85 -18.03 -5.18
C ALA A 93 16.16 -16.65 -5.15
N CYS A 94 15.26 -16.42 -4.20
CA CYS A 94 14.55 -15.14 -4.03
C CYS A 94 15.34 -14.10 -3.23
N ILE A 95 16.39 -14.51 -2.50
CA ILE A 95 17.14 -13.63 -1.60
C ILE A 95 18.22 -12.87 -2.38
N HIS A 96 18.14 -11.55 -2.32
CA HIS A 96 19.16 -10.67 -2.89
C HIS A 96 20.31 -10.43 -1.89
N LYS A 97 21.51 -10.14 -2.41
CA LYS A 97 22.78 -9.97 -1.67
C LYS A 97 22.74 -9.06 -0.44
N HIS A 98 21.79 -8.13 -0.34
CA HIS A 98 21.71 -7.15 0.75
C HIS A 98 20.73 -7.52 1.87
N VAL A 99 20.03 -8.65 1.75
CA VAL A 99 19.16 -9.14 2.81
C VAL A 99 20.03 -9.73 3.92
N LYS A 100 19.93 -9.16 5.12
CA LYS A 100 20.69 -9.62 6.30
C LYS A 100 20.15 -10.91 6.91
N ALA A 101 18.88 -11.24 6.64
CA ALA A 101 18.23 -12.42 7.18
C ALA A 101 18.74 -13.69 6.50
N SER A 102 19.01 -14.72 7.31
CA SER A 102 19.34 -16.05 6.80
C SER A 102 18.14 -16.67 6.08
N PRO A 103 18.35 -17.47 5.01
CA PRO A 103 17.27 -18.20 4.34
C PRO A 103 16.45 -19.07 5.30
N LYS A 104 17.09 -19.67 6.31
CA LYS A 104 16.40 -20.47 7.35
C LYS A 104 15.40 -19.65 8.14
N ASN A 105 15.79 -18.44 8.55
CA ASN A 105 14.92 -17.53 9.30
C ASN A 105 13.71 -17.09 8.45
N LEU A 106 13.94 -16.89 7.14
CA LEU A 106 12.87 -16.53 6.21
C LEU A 106 11.90 -17.69 6.00
N MET A 107 12.39 -18.93 5.86
CA MET A 107 11.53 -20.12 5.81
C MET A 107 10.67 -20.25 7.06
N GLU A 108 11.28 -20.08 8.24
CA GLU A 108 10.55 -20.13 9.51
C GLU A 108 9.49 -19.02 9.59
N ALA A 109 9.82 -17.80 9.15
CA ALA A 109 8.88 -16.69 9.08
C ALA A 109 7.74 -16.92 8.08
N MET A 110 7.99 -17.70 7.04
CA MET A 110 7.02 -18.07 5.99
C MET A 110 6.16 -19.27 6.36
N ASN A 111 6.42 -19.92 7.50
CA ASN A 111 5.65 -21.06 7.99
C ASN A 111 4.28 -20.61 8.55
N GLY A 112 3.39 -20.23 7.63
CA GLY A 112 2.02 -19.82 7.89
C GLY A 112 1.02 -20.60 7.03
N LYS A 113 -0.26 -20.40 7.31
CA LYS A 113 -1.35 -21.05 6.56
C LYS A 113 -2.03 -20.02 5.68
N LEU A 114 -1.89 -20.17 4.37
CA LEU A 114 -2.58 -19.36 3.36
C LEU A 114 -3.65 -20.21 2.70
N SER A 115 -4.91 -19.78 2.82
CA SER A 115 -5.99 -20.37 2.05
C SER A 115 -5.96 -19.92 0.58
N LEU A 116 -6.74 -20.58 -0.27
CA LEU A 116 -6.90 -20.16 -1.68
C LEU A 116 -7.45 -18.73 -1.78
N GLU A 117 -8.38 -18.36 -0.89
CA GLU A 117 -8.92 -17.00 -0.86
C GLU A 117 -7.86 -15.97 -0.44
N ASP A 118 -6.97 -16.33 0.49
CA ASP A 118 -5.88 -15.43 0.91
C ASP A 118 -4.90 -15.19 -0.22
N ARG A 119 -4.53 -16.24 -0.97
CA ARG A 119 -3.65 -16.11 -2.14
C ARG A 119 -4.27 -15.21 -3.20
N PHE A 120 -5.56 -15.40 -3.49
CA PHE A 120 -6.29 -14.54 -4.42
C PHE A 120 -6.31 -13.08 -3.97
N LEU A 121 -6.57 -12.82 -2.68
CA LEU A 121 -6.57 -11.46 -2.13
C LEU A 121 -5.17 -10.83 -2.16
N LEU A 122 -4.13 -11.62 -1.95
CA LEU A 122 -2.74 -11.18 -1.99
C LEU A 122 -2.33 -10.79 -3.42
N ASP A 123 -2.63 -11.64 -4.40
CA ASP A 123 -2.38 -11.40 -5.83
C ASP A 123 -3.05 -10.12 -6.32
N GLN A 124 -4.36 -10.00 -6.09
CA GLN A 124 -5.14 -8.79 -6.41
C GLN A 124 -4.60 -7.52 -5.74
N SER A 125 -4.04 -7.65 -4.54
CA SER A 125 -3.44 -6.51 -3.83
C SER A 125 -2.10 -6.10 -4.43
N LEU A 126 -1.26 -7.06 -4.83
CA LEU A 126 0.01 -6.78 -5.49
C LEU A 126 -0.19 -6.17 -6.88
N GLU A 127 -1.14 -6.68 -7.67
CA GLU A 127 -1.47 -6.13 -8.98
C GLU A 127 -1.88 -4.66 -8.87
N ARG A 128 -2.77 -4.32 -7.93
CA ARG A 128 -3.19 -2.93 -7.68
C ARG A 128 -2.02 -2.03 -7.26
N ILE A 129 -1.09 -2.52 -6.45
CA ILE A 129 0.10 -1.75 -6.09
C ILE A 129 0.95 -1.48 -7.33
N SER A 130 1.11 -2.47 -8.21
CA SER A 130 1.90 -2.34 -9.45
C SER A 130 1.31 -1.29 -10.40
N ILE A 131 -0.01 -1.25 -10.54
CA ILE A 131 -0.73 -0.27 -11.35
C ILE A 131 -0.53 1.13 -10.78
N LEU A 132 -0.70 1.29 -9.46
CA LEU A 132 -0.51 2.60 -8.79
C LEU A 132 0.94 3.07 -8.82
N SER A 133 1.94 2.17 -8.84
CA SER A 133 3.34 2.57 -8.99
C SER A 133 3.68 3.05 -10.40
N LYS A 134 3.09 2.46 -11.45
CA LYS A 134 3.34 2.87 -12.85
C LYS A 134 2.80 4.25 -13.19
N THR A 135 1.80 4.75 -12.44
CA THR A 135 1.25 6.11 -12.65
C THR A 135 2.17 7.24 -12.17
N HIS A 136 3.41 6.92 -11.76
CA HIS A 136 4.38 7.85 -11.18
C HIS A 136 5.74 7.88 -11.91
N GLU A 137 5.90 7.09 -12.98
CA GLU A 137 7.01 7.17 -13.94
C GLU A 137 6.56 7.94 -15.19
#